data_AF-A0A2U1S6E3-F1
#
_entry.id   AF-A0A2U1S6E3-F1
#
_cell.length_a   1.000
_cell.length_b   1.000
_cell.length_c   1.000
_cell.angle_alpha   90.00
_cell.angle_beta   90.00
_cell.angle_gamma   90.00
#
_symmetry.space_group_name_H-M   'P 1'
#
loop_
_entity.id
_entity.type
_entity.pdbx_description
1 polymer ?
#
loop_
_entity_poly.entity_id
_entity_poly.type
_entity_poly.pdbx_seq_one_letter_code
_entity_poly.pdbx_strand_id
1 'polypeptide(L)'
;MSNLKTLKSIDVASATIIGTGVQVLFSIILAIILLIIVGIVSSSSFVAFLSIASTIIFGTIAFCIFSYFTQSSIYNWLAKRINPISFSIEDDGTISKIATTPTAINLAIICTIFSIIIYLMTVFVVPLILSTIVQVMMLAGQIQVATALYSVAMLYTSPAMVIGYILGIFIMTCIYTLISASIYNLLAAKGYGAKVKLNEEDKITSLESIDVKSTALIYGVISLIIGLVTGIITAVISGSYLNIVAYTVSGLIGGIIVMALIAIFYNFLSEKLGKLKIELVNE
;
A
#
# COMPACT_ATOMS: atom_id res chain seq x y z
N MET A 1 -0.99 -24.74 -20.77
CA MET A 1 -0.82 -23.62 -21.71
C MET A 1 -0.98 -22.32 -20.93
N SER A 2 -0.31 -21.23 -21.27
CA SER A 2 -0.49 -19.95 -20.55
C SER A 2 -1.62 -19.16 -21.20
N ASN A 3 -2.71 -18.91 -20.47
CA ASN A 3 -3.81 -18.08 -20.93
C ASN A 3 -3.48 -16.61 -20.63
N LEU A 4 -3.48 -15.77 -21.66
CA LEU A 4 -3.25 -14.34 -21.51
C LEU A 4 -4.59 -13.69 -21.14
N LYS A 5 -4.66 -13.14 -19.92
CA LYS A 5 -5.84 -12.47 -19.37
C LYS A 5 -5.56 -11.00 -19.14
N THR A 6 -6.46 -10.14 -19.60
CA THR A 6 -6.44 -8.69 -19.38
C THR A 6 -7.43 -8.30 -18.29
N LEU A 7 -7.01 -7.48 -17.33
CA LEU A 7 -7.85 -6.95 -16.27
C LEU A 7 -8.58 -5.70 -16.77
N LYS A 8 -9.85 -5.88 -17.13
CA LYS A 8 -10.67 -4.84 -17.72
C LYS A 8 -11.37 -3.98 -16.66
N SER A 9 -11.84 -4.61 -15.59
CA SER A 9 -12.47 -3.89 -14.49
C SER A 9 -12.33 -4.64 -13.16
N ILE A 10 -12.43 -3.90 -12.07
CA ILE A 10 -12.47 -4.38 -10.69
C ILE A 10 -13.84 -4.00 -10.14
N ASP A 11 -14.55 -4.95 -9.54
CA ASP A 11 -15.76 -4.61 -8.81
C ASP A 11 -15.41 -3.81 -7.56
N VAL A 12 -15.77 -2.52 -7.59
CA VAL A 12 -15.37 -1.53 -6.58
C VAL A 12 -15.88 -1.92 -5.19
N ALA A 13 -17.09 -2.50 -5.12
CA ALA A 13 -17.70 -2.90 -3.86
C ALA A 13 -16.90 -4.05 -3.22
N SER A 14 -16.68 -5.16 -3.93
CA SER A 14 -15.92 -6.29 -3.40
C SER A 14 -14.49 -5.92 -3.03
N ALA A 15 -13.80 -5.13 -3.86
CA ALA A 15 -12.44 -4.64 -3.57
C ALA A 15 -12.38 -3.79 -2.30
N THR A 16 -13.37 -2.90 -2.11
CA THR A 16 -13.43 -2.05 -0.91
C THR A 16 -13.71 -2.86 0.35
N ILE A 17 -14.66 -3.79 0.29
CA ILE A 17 -15.06 -4.61 1.44
C ILE A 17 -13.90 -5.52 1.87
N ILE A 18 -13.34 -6.30 0.94
CA ILE A 18 -12.29 -7.27 1.29
C ILE A 18 -10.98 -6.57 1.65
N GLY A 19 -10.61 -5.50 0.92
CA GLY A 19 -9.41 -4.72 1.19
C GLY A 19 -9.47 -4.04 2.56
N THR A 20 -10.61 -3.42 2.90
CA THR A 20 -10.82 -2.84 4.24
C THR A 20 -10.77 -3.92 5.31
N GLY A 21 -11.42 -5.06 5.11
CA GLY A 21 -11.41 -6.16 6.07
C GLY A 21 -10.00 -6.65 6.40
N VAL A 22 -9.14 -6.84 5.39
CA VAL A 22 -7.73 -7.23 5.60
C VAL A 22 -6.98 -6.18 6.40
N GLN A 23 -7.11 -4.89 6.07
CA GLN A 23 -6.40 -3.81 6.78
C GLN A 23 -6.88 -3.62 8.22
N VAL A 24 -8.16 -3.89 8.49
CA VAL A 24 -8.69 -3.86 9.86
C VAL A 24 -8.07 -4.96 10.72
N LEU A 25 -7.81 -6.15 10.16
CA LEU A 25 -7.09 -7.19 10.91
C LEU A 25 -5.67 -6.75 11.27
N PHE A 26 -4.97 -6.07 10.36
CA PHE A 26 -3.67 -5.47 10.68
C PHE A 26 -3.76 -4.39 11.75
N SER A 27 -4.75 -3.50 11.70
CA SER A 27 -4.91 -2.44 12.70
C SER A 27 -5.27 -2.98 14.08
N ILE A 28 -6.05 -4.07 14.16
CA ILE A 28 -6.34 -4.77 15.41
C ILE A 28 -5.05 -5.38 15.99
N ILE A 29 -4.23 -6.04 15.17
CA ILE A 29 -2.95 -6.60 15.63
C ILE A 29 -2.03 -5.49 16.16
N LEU A 30 -1.91 -4.40 15.40
CA LEU A 30 -1.12 -3.23 15.81
C LEU A 30 -1.64 -2.63 17.12
N ALA A 31 -2.96 -2.48 17.26
CA ALA A 31 -3.59 -1.96 18.47
C ALA A 31 -3.30 -2.85 19.69
N ILE A 32 -3.38 -4.19 19.55
CA ILE A 32 -3.06 -5.13 20.63
C ILE A 32 -1.59 -5.01 21.05
N ILE A 33 -0.67 -4.97 20.08
CA ILE A 33 0.77 -4.81 20.35
C ILE A 33 1.03 -3.51 21.13
N LEU A 34 0.41 -2.41 20.70
CA LEU A 34 0.53 -1.12 21.39
C LEU A 34 -0.01 -1.17 22.82
N LEU A 35 -1.17 -1.80 23.04
CA LEU A 35 -1.75 -1.93 24.38
C LEU A 35 -0.86 -2.77 25.32
N ILE A 36 -0.22 -3.83 24.80
CA ILE A 36 0.72 -4.65 25.58
C ILE A 36 1.94 -3.83 25.98
N ILE A 37 2.58 -3.14 25.03
CA ILE A 37 3.78 -2.34 25.29
C ILE A 37 3.49 -1.27 26.36
N VAL A 38 2.37 -0.56 26.22
CA VAL A 38 1.96 0.47 27.17
C VAL A 38 1.63 -0.13 28.53
N GLY A 39 0.93 -1.25 28.56
CA GLY A 39 0.60 -1.95 29.81
C GLY A 39 1.85 -2.32 30.61
N ILE A 40 2.96 -2.62 29.93
CA ILE A 40 4.26 -2.89 30.56
C ILE A 40 4.93 -1.59 31.04
N VAL A 41 4.89 -0.51 30.26
CA VAL A 41 5.64 0.73 30.54
C VAL A 41 4.92 1.62 31.57
N SER A 42 3.60 1.73 31.51
CA SER A 42 2.83 2.63 32.37
C SER A 42 1.36 2.19 32.50
N SER A 43 1.05 1.43 33.56
CA SER A 43 -0.31 0.95 33.84
C SER A 43 -1.33 2.07 34.11
N SER A 44 -0.86 3.23 34.59
CA SER A 44 -1.70 4.42 34.87
C SER A 44 -2.27 5.09 33.61
N SER A 45 -1.75 4.80 32.43
CA SER A 45 -2.20 5.39 31.15
C SER A 45 -3.11 4.48 30.33
N PHE A 46 -3.51 3.32 30.85
CA PHE A 46 -4.27 2.30 30.10
C PHE A 46 -5.53 2.85 29.43
N VAL A 47 -6.30 3.69 30.13
CA VAL A 47 -7.54 4.29 29.60
C VAL A 47 -7.26 5.25 28.42
N ALA A 48 -6.21 6.06 28.50
CA ALA A 48 -5.81 6.97 27.42
C ALA A 48 -5.27 6.22 26.19
N PHE A 49 -4.74 5.01 26.37
CA PHE A 49 -4.28 4.19 25.26
C PHE A 49 -5.38 3.32 24.65
N LEU A 50 -6.42 3.00 25.41
CA LEU A 50 -7.62 2.34 24.86
C LEU A 50 -8.34 3.23 23.85
N SER A 51 -8.39 4.55 24.09
CA SER A 51 -8.94 5.50 23.12
C SER A 51 -8.05 5.58 21.86
N ILE A 52 -6.72 5.61 22.00
CA ILE A 52 -5.78 5.58 20.85
C ILE A 52 -5.98 4.31 20.03
N ALA A 53 -6.05 3.13 20.68
CA ALA A 53 -6.30 1.86 20.00
C ALA A 53 -7.62 1.88 19.20
N SER A 54 -8.68 2.43 19.81
CA SER A 54 -9.99 2.58 19.15
C SER A 54 -9.92 3.54 17.96
N THR A 55 -9.20 4.66 18.10
CA THR A 55 -8.97 5.62 17.02
C THR A 55 -8.16 5.03 15.87
N ILE A 56 -7.16 4.21 16.15
CA ILE A 56 -6.38 3.51 15.10
C ILE A 56 -7.29 2.58 14.30
N ILE A 57 -8.11 1.77 14.97
CA ILE A 57 -9.00 0.82 14.28
C ILE A 57 -10.04 1.59 13.45
N PHE A 58 -10.76 2.53 14.06
CA PHE A 58 -11.80 3.29 13.36
C PHE A 58 -11.23 4.15 12.22
N GLY A 59 -10.10 4.83 12.48
CA GLY A 59 -9.39 5.62 11.47
C GLY A 59 -8.93 4.76 10.30
N THR A 60 -8.45 3.54 10.56
CA THR A 60 -8.09 2.58 9.50
C THR A 60 -9.31 2.21 8.67
N ILE A 61 -10.47 1.92 9.29
CA ILE A 61 -11.70 1.60 8.56
C ILE A 61 -12.07 2.76 7.60
N ALA A 62 -12.19 3.97 8.13
CA ALA A 62 -12.59 5.14 7.34
C ALA A 62 -11.61 5.41 6.19
N PHE A 63 -10.31 5.38 6.47
CA PHE A 63 -9.28 5.63 5.48
C PHE A 63 -9.20 4.53 4.41
N CYS A 64 -9.32 3.25 4.80
CA CYS A 64 -9.26 2.14 3.85
C CYS A 64 -10.47 2.08 2.94
N ILE A 65 -11.68 2.36 3.45
CA ILE A 65 -12.88 2.46 2.61
C ILE A 65 -12.65 3.50 1.51
N PHE A 66 -12.22 4.70 1.90
CA PHE A 66 -11.89 5.77 0.96
C PHE A 66 -10.79 5.33 -0.03
N SER A 67 -9.70 4.75 0.48
CA SER A 67 -8.54 4.38 -0.32
C SER A 67 -8.86 3.32 -1.39
N TYR A 68 -9.46 2.20 -0.99
CA TYR A 68 -9.77 1.11 -1.93
C TYR A 68 -10.90 1.48 -2.90
N PHE A 69 -11.90 2.24 -2.45
CA PHE A 69 -12.95 2.74 -3.32
C PHE A 69 -12.38 3.66 -4.40
N THR A 70 -11.55 4.63 -4.02
CA THR A 70 -10.94 5.58 -4.94
C THR A 70 -9.97 4.89 -5.90
N GLN A 71 -9.07 4.03 -5.41
CA GLN A 71 -8.09 3.34 -6.26
C GLN A 71 -8.76 2.42 -7.29
N SER A 72 -9.76 1.63 -6.87
CA SER A 72 -10.50 0.73 -7.78
C SER A 72 -11.30 1.52 -8.83
N SER A 73 -11.89 2.65 -8.43
CA SER A 73 -12.61 3.54 -9.34
C SER A 73 -11.68 4.19 -10.38
N ILE A 74 -10.50 4.67 -9.94
CA ILE A 74 -9.50 5.23 -10.85
C ILE A 74 -9.00 4.15 -11.81
N TYR A 75 -8.74 2.93 -11.33
CA TYR A 75 -8.34 1.82 -12.20
C TYR A 75 -9.37 1.57 -13.31
N ASN A 76 -10.65 1.44 -12.95
CA ASN A 76 -11.73 1.22 -13.92
C ASN A 76 -11.87 2.35 -14.95
N TRP A 77 -11.53 3.58 -14.55
CA TRP A 77 -11.50 4.72 -15.45
C TRP A 77 -10.28 4.68 -16.39
N LEU A 78 -9.11 4.29 -15.88
CA LEU A 78 -7.87 4.17 -16.67
C LEU A 78 -7.91 3.00 -17.65
N ALA A 79 -8.44 1.85 -17.24
CA ALA A 79 -8.52 0.65 -18.08
C ALA A 79 -9.35 0.87 -19.36
N LYS A 80 -10.21 1.89 -19.39
CA LYS A 80 -10.98 2.30 -20.58
C LYS A 80 -10.22 3.24 -21.52
N ARG A 81 -9.08 3.80 -21.09
CA ARG A 81 -8.36 4.90 -21.77
C ARG A 81 -6.91 4.57 -22.07
N ILE A 82 -6.28 3.70 -21.29
CA ILE A 82 -4.88 3.29 -21.38
C ILE A 82 -4.83 1.76 -21.44
N ASN A 83 -3.72 1.21 -21.92
CA ASN A 83 -3.48 -0.24 -21.96
C ASN A 83 -3.77 -0.87 -20.59
N PRO A 84 -4.73 -1.81 -20.51
CA PRO A 84 -5.06 -2.49 -19.27
C PRO A 84 -3.90 -3.39 -18.82
N ILE A 85 -3.94 -3.79 -17.55
CA ILE A 85 -2.94 -4.71 -17.01
C ILE A 85 -3.23 -6.11 -17.54
N SER A 86 -2.23 -6.75 -18.16
CA SER A 86 -2.33 -8.13 -18.62
C SER A 86 -1.43 -9.08 -17.84
N PHE A 87 -1.92 -10.30 -17.68
CA PHE A 87 -1.31 -11.38 -16.93
C PHE A 87 -1.33 -12.65 -17.78
N SER A 88 -0.28 -13.45 -17.69
CA SER A 88 -0.28 -14.82 -18.20
C SER A 88 -0.53 -15.75 -17.01
N ILE A 89 -1.61 -16.53 -17.08
CA ILE A 89 -2.01 -17.46 -16.02
C ILE A 89 -1.95 -18.87 -16.59
N GLU A 90 -1.22 -19.74 -15.92
CA GLU A 90 -1.14 -21.16 -16.24
C GLU A 90 -2.38 -21.92 -15.76
N ASP A 91 -2.61 -23.12 -16.31
CA ASP A 91 -3.79 -23.95 -15.99
C ASP A 91 -3.87 -24.34 -14.49
N ASP A 92 -2.74 -24.30 -13.77
CA ASP A 92 -2.66 -24.58 -12.34
C ASP A 92 -2.94 -23.34 -11.45
N GLY A 93 -3.27 -22.19 -12.05
CA GLY A 93 -3.50 -20.92 -11.37
C GLY A 93 -2.23 -20.14 -11.04
N THR A 94 -1.06 -20.58 -11.52
CA THR A 94 0.19 -19.82 -11.37
C THR A 94 0.20 -18.63 -12.31
N ILE A 95 0.42 -17.42 -11.78
CA ILE A 95 0.66 -16.23 -12.59
C ILE A 95 2.12 -16.30 -13.07
N SER A 96 2.32 -16.59 -14.35
CA SER A 96 3.64 -16.80 -14.95
C SER A 96 4.27 -15.53 -15.51
N LYS A 97 3.45 -14.53 -15.87
CA LYS A 97 3.92 -13.23 -16.37
C LYS A 97 2.95 -12.11 -16.06
N ILE A 98 3.50 -10.94 -15.78
CA ILE A 98 2.78 -9.67 -15.61
C ILE A 98 3.33 -8.68 -16.64
N ALA A 99 2.46 -7.96 -17.33
CA ALA A 99 2.88 -6.92 -18.26
C ALA A 99 3.51 -5.74 -17.50
N THR A 100 4.84 -5.61 -17.59
CA THR A 100 5.62 -4.67 -16.77
C THR A 100 5.25 -3.21 -17.02
N THR A 101 5.25 -2.78 -18.29
CA THR A 101 4.99 -1.39 -18.66
C THR A 101 3.55 -0.96 -18.38
N PRO A 102 2.50 -1.70 -18.81
CA PRO A 102 1.12 -1.33 -18.47
C PRO A 102 0.86 -1.29 -16.97
N THR A 103 1.41 -2.26 -16.20
CA THR A 103 1.27 -2.27 -14.74
C THR A 103 1.90 -1.03 -14.10
N ALA A 104 3.15 -0.71 -14.47
CA ALA A 104 3.85 0.43 -13.90
C ALA A 104 3.17 1.78 -14.19
N ILE A 105 2.70 1.99 -15.42
CA ILE A 105 2.03 3.24 -15.80
C ILE A 105 0.69 3.36 -15.08
N ASN A 106 -0.13 2.31 -15.07
CA ASN A 106 -1.43 2.34 -14.38
C ASN A 106 -1.26 2.61 -12.88
N LEU A 107 -0.36 1.89 -12.20
CA LEU A 107 -0.10 2.10 -10.77
C LEU A 107 0.46 3.50 -10.48
N ALA A 108 1.41 3.99 -11.30
CA ALA A 108 1.98 5.33 -11.11
C ALA A 108 0.91 6.42 -11.23
N ILE A 109 0.00 6.33 -12.21
CA ILE A 109 -1.10 7.30 -12.36
C ILE A 109 -2.07 7.20 -11.18
N ILE A 110 -2.48 5.99 -10.78
CA ILE A 110 -3.38 5.78 -9.63
C ILE A 110 -2.78 6.36 -8.36
N CYS A 111 -1.54 6.01 -8.02
CA CYS A 111 -0.85 6.51 -6.84
C CYS A 111 -0.69 8.03 -6.89
N THR A 112 -0.36 8.60 -8.05
CA THR A 112 -0.21 10.07 -8.19
C THR A 112 -1.52 10.79 -7.98
N ILE A 113 -2.62 10.36 -8.62
CA ILE A 113 -3.95 10.95 -8.42
C ILE A 113 -4.38 10.82 -6.96
N PHE A 114 -4.21 9.64 -6.36
CA PHE A 114 -4.55 9.40 -4.97
C PHE A 114 -3.75 10.30 -4.02
N SER A 115 -2.44 10.42 -4.24
CA SER A 115 -1.57 11.30 -3.48
C SER A 115 -1.93 12.77 -3.65
N ILE A 116 -2.36 13.23 -4.84
CA ILE A 116 -2.88 14.59 -5.03
C ILE A 116 -4.12 14.82 -4.17
N ILE A 117 -5.05 13.87 -4.15
CA ILE A 117 -6.28 14.00 -3.36
C ILE A 117 -5.94 14.07 -1.86
N ILE A 118 -5.08 13.17 -1.36
CA ILE A 118 -4.61 13.22 0.03
C ILE A 118 -3.91 14.53 0.33
N TYR A 119 -3.00 14.93 -0.55
CA TYR A 119 -2.22 16.15 -0.38
C TYR A 119 -3.12 17.37 -0.27
N LEU A 120 -4.11 17.52 -1.16
CA LEU A 120 -5.09 18.61 -1.11
C LEU A 120 -5.85 18.63 0.22
N MET A 121 -6.28 17.47 0.74
CA MET A 121 -6.90 17.41 2.07
C MET A 121 -5.94 17.89 3.16
N THR A 122 -4.68 17.47 3.11
CA THR A 122 -3.68 17.85 4.11
C THR A 122 -3.29 19.33 4.05
N VAL A 123 -3.26 19.96 2.87
CA VAL A 123 -2.93 21.39 2.72
C VAL A 123 -3.93 22.30 3.42
N PHE A 124 -5.18 21.89 3.58
CA PHE A 124 -6.15 22.67 4.35
C PHE A 124 -6.14 22.31 5.84
N VAL A 125 -6.07 21.02 6.16
CA VAL A 125 -6.19 20.53 7.54
C VAL A 125 -4.93 20.79 8.36
N VAL A 126 -3.74 20.53 7.80
CA VAL A 126 -2.48 20.60 8.54
C VAL A 126 -2.14 22.04 8.94
N PRO A 127 -2.21 23.07 8.05
CA PRO A 127 -1.98 24.45 8.46
C PRO A 127 -3.00 24.96 9.49
N LEU A 128 -4.26 24.52 9.42
CA LEU A 128 -5.27 24.89 10.41
C LEU A 128 -4.85 24.40 11.81
N ILE A 129 -4.50 23.11 11.93
CA ILE A 129 -4.03 22.52 13.20
C ILE A 129 -2.74 23.21 13.66
N LEU A 130 -1.75 23.33 12.77
CA LEU A 130 -0.48 23.97 13.11
C LEU A 130 -0.66 25.43 13.53
N SER A 131 -1.57 26.18 12.91
CA SER A 131 -1.85 27.57 13.28
C SER A 131 -2.38 27.69 14.71
N THR A 132 -3.28 26.79 15.13
CA THR A 132 -3.81 26.77 16.49
C THR A 132 -2.72 26.42 17.51
N ILE A 133 -1.85 25.45 17.19
CA ILE A 133 -0.72 25.08 18.05
C ILE A 133 0.26 26.25 18.17
N VAL A 134 0.62 26.88 17.05
CA VAL A 134 1.51 28.05 17.01
C VAL A 134 0.97 29.17 17.90
N GLN A 135 -0.33 29.49 17.80
CA GLN A 135 -0.96 30.52 18.64
C GLN A 135 -0.89 30.18 20.13
N VAL A 136 -1.20 28.94 20.52
CA VAL A 136 -1.11 28.49 21.91
C VAL A 136 0.34 28.55 22.43
N MET A 137 1.31 28.13 21.62
CA MET A 137 2.73 28.18 21.98
C MET A 137 3.25 29.61 22.13
N MET A 138 2.81 30.53 21.26
CA MET A 138 3.15 31.96 21.39
C MET A 138 2.56 32.57 22.65
N LEU A 139 1.29 32.26 22.97
CA LEU A 139 0.64 32.70 24.22
C LEU A 139 1.32 32.11 25.46
N ALA A 140 1.85 30.89 25.37
CA ALA A 140 2.63 30.24 26.41
C ALA A 140 4.10 30.73 26.51
N GLY A 141 4.50 31.73 25.72
CA GLY A 141 5.86 32.29 25.72
C GLY A 141 6.93 31.43 25.05
N GLN A 142 6.58 30.31 24.41
CA GLN A 142 7.50 29.41 23.70
C GLN A 142 7.74 29.86 22.25
N ILE A 143 8.29 31.06 22.09
CA ILE A 143 8.43 31.72 20.77
C ILE A 143 9.29 30.90 19.79
N GLN A 144 10.41 30.29 20.23
CA GLN A 144 11.27 29.50 19.34
C GLN A 144 10.56 28.27 18.74
N VAL A 145 9.77 27.56 19.55
CA VAL A 145 9.01 26.39 19.10
C VAL A 145 7.91 26.83 18.13
N ALA A 146 7.23 27.93 18.43
CA ALA A 146 6.22 28.50 17.56
C ALA A 146 6.78 28.92 16.19
N THR A 147 7.95 29.55 16.15
CA THR A 147 8.60 29.93 14.88
C THR A 147 8.99 28.71 14.06
N ALA A 148 9.55 27.66 14.69
CA ALA A 148 9.89 26.42 13.99
C ALA A 148 8.64 25.75 13.38
N LEU A 149 7.54 25.67 14.14
CA LEU A 149 6.27 25.12 13.66
C LEU A 149 5.67 25.96 12.52
N TYR A 150 5.81 27.27 12.57
CA TYR A 150 5.37 28.17 11.50
C TYR A 150 6.17 27.95 10.21
N SER A 151 7.49 27.79 10.30
CA SER A 151 8.33 27.46 9.14
C SER A 151 7.94 26.12 8.51
N VAL A 152 7.59 25.13 9.33
CA VAL A 152 7.07 23.85 8.84
C VAL A 152 5.72 24.03 8.13
N ALA A 153 4.79 24.82 8.70
CA ALA A 153 3.50 25.08 8.07
C ALA A 153 3.65 25.74 6.68
N MET A 154 4.63 26.63 6.51
CA MET A 154 4.93 27.29 5.23
C MET A 154 5.52 26.35 4.17
N LEU A 155 6.20 25.26 4.57
CA LEU A 155 6.70 24.26 3.62
C LEU A 155 5.55 23.47 2.98
N TYR A 156 4.49 23.18 3.73
CA TYR A 156 3.30 22.46 3.22
C TYR A 156 2.48 23.27 2.22
N THR A 157 2.59 24.60 2.22
CA THR A 157 1.88 25.47 1.29
C THR A 157 2.74 25.90 0.09
N SER A 158 4.03 25.53 0.06
CA SER A 158 4.96 25.90 -1.00
C SER A 158 4.65 25.18 -2.32
N PRO A 159 4.38 25.89 -3.43
CA PRO A 159 4.11 25.28 -4.73
C PRO A 159 5.23 24.36 -5.24
N ALA A 160 6.49 24.68 -4.91
CA ALA A 160 7.65 23.87 -5.31
C ALA A 160 7.64 22.48 -4.64
N MET A 161 7.26 22.40 -3.36
CA MET A 161 7.13 21.14 -2.64
C MET A 161 5.99 20.28 -3.19
N VAL A 162 4.88 20.92 -3.57
CA VAL A 162 3.73 20.25 -4.21
C VAL A 162 4.18 19.56 -5.50
N ILE A 163 4.84 20.31 -6.38
CA ILE A 163 5.31 19.80 -7.68
C ILE A 163 6.33 18.68 -7.47
N GLY A 164 7.30 18.88 -6.57
CA GLY A 164 8.30 17.87 -6.23
C GLY A 164 7.69 16.58 -5.68
N TYR A 165 6.68 16.68 -4.82
CA TYR A 165 5.97 15.54 -4.25
C TYR A 165 5.21 14.74 -5.33
N ILE A 166 4.44 15.43 -6.17
CA ILE A 166 3.65 14.80 -7.25
C ILE A 166 4.57 14.08 -8.25
N LEU A 167 5.59 14.78 -8.76
CA LEU A 167 6.55 14.19 -9.71
C LEU A 167 7.34 13.06 -9.06
N GLY A 168 7.75 13.23 -7.81
CA GLY A 168 8.47 12.23 -7.03
C GLY A 168 7.67 10.93 -6.90
N ILE A 169 6.39 11.01 -6.52
CA ILE A 169 5.53 9.82 -6.41
C ILE A 169 5.35 9.13 -7.74
N PHE A 170 5.09 9.88 -8.81
CA PHE A 170 4.92 9.30 -10.14
C PHE A 170 6.18 8.51 -10.56
N ILE A 171 7.35 9.16 -10.48
CA ILE A 171 8.62 8.57 -10.90
C ILE A 171 8.98 7.38 -10.01
N MET A 172 8.92 7.53 -8.69
CA MET A 172 9.28 6.46 -7.75
C MET A 172 8.35 5.25 -7.87
N THR A 173 7.04 5.47 -7.97
CA THR A 173 6.07 4.39 -8.14
C THR A 173 6.31 3.66 -9.46
N CYS A 174 6.57 4.40 -10.54
CA CYS A 174 6.87 3.80 -11.84
C CYS A 174 8.14 2.93 -11.79
N ILE A 175 9.25 3.47 -11.27
CA ILE A 175 10.53 2.75 -11.16
C ILE A 175 10.37 1.50 -10.28
N TYR A 176 9.78 1.64 -9.09
CA TYR A 176 9.62 0.51 -8.17
C TYR A 176 8.69 -0.56 -8.74
N THR A 177 7.63 -0.18 -9.44
CA THR A 177 6.72 -1.14 -10.07
C THR A 177 7.39 -1.85 -11.25
N LEU A 178 8.16 -1.13 -12.08
CA LEU A 178 8.93 -1.72 -13.19
C LEU A 178 9.95 -2.75 -12.70
N ILE A 179 10.72 -2.41 -11.65
CA ILE A 179 11.68 -3.31 -11.02
C ILE A 179 10.94 -4.53 -10.45
N SER A 180 9.87 -4.30 -9.68
CA SER A 180 9.09 -5.37 -9.04
C SER A 180 8.47 -6.34 -10.06
N ALA A 181 7.83 -5.83 -11.10
CA ALA A 181 7.21 -6.65 -12.14
C ALA A 181 8.27 -7.40 -12.99
N SER A 182 9.42 -6.78 -13.24
CA SER A 182 10.53 -7.45 -13.94
C SER A 182 11.10 -8.60 -13.12
N ILE A 183 11.34 -8.39 -11.83
CA ILE A 183 11.81 -9.44 -10.91
C ILE A 183 10.76 -10.55 -10.79
N TYR A 184 9.49 -10.18 -10.65
CA TYR A 184 8.39 -11.13 -10.63
C TYR A 184 8.43 -12.06 -11.84
N ASN A 185 8.52 -11.49 -13.05
CA ASN A 185 8.58 -12.27 -14.29
C ASN A 185 9.81 -13.19 -14.35
N LEU A 186 10.97 -12.73 -13.85
CA LEU A 186 12.17 -13.56 -13.79
C LEU A 186 12.03 -14.75 -12.83
N LEU A 187 11.35 -14.57 -11.70
CA LEU A 187 11.10 -15.62 -10.72
C LEU A 187 10.00 -16.57 -11.20
N ALA A 188 8.93 -16.02 -11.76
CA ALA A 188 7.81 -16.78 -12.31
C ALA A 188 8.24 -17.67 -13.49
N ALA A 189 9.13 -17.20 -14.37
CA ALA A 189 9.73 -18.01 -15.44
C ALA A 189 10.55 -19.21 -14.93
N LYS A 190 10.97 -19.20 -13.65
CA LYS A 190 11.67 -20.31 -12.98
C LYS A 190 10.73 -21.21 -12.16
N GLY A 191 9.42 -21.02 -12.27
CA GLY A 191 8.40 -21.81 -11.54
C GLY A 191 8.07 -21.29 -10.13
N TYR A 192 8.54 -20.10 -9.74
CA TYR A 192 8.26 -19.50 -8.43
C TYR A 192 7.11 -18.47 -8.47
N GLY A 193 6.22 -18.55 -9.47
CA GLY A 193 5.09 -17.64 -9.62
C GLY A 193 4.10 -17.72 -8.45
N ALA A 194 3.35 -16.63 -8.23
CA ALA A 194 2.28 -16.64 -7.23
C ALA A 194 1.14 -17.52 -7.71
N LYS A 195 0.66 -18.43 -6.84
CA LYS A 195 -0.47 -19.31 -7.14
C LYS A 195 -1.76 -18.75 -6.57
N VAL A 196 -2.77 -18.63 -7.42
CA VAL A 196 -4.10 -18.14 -7.06
C VAL A 196 -5.16 -19.08 -7.58
N LYS A 197 -6.23 -19.26 -6.80
CA LYS A 197 -7.40 -20.01 -7.23
C LYS A 197 -8.46 -19.03 -7.75
N LEU A 198 -8.79 -19.14 -9.02
CA LEU A 198 -9.76 -18.30 -9.70
C LEU A 198 -10.99 -19.12 -10.09
N ASN A 199 -12.18 -18.56 -9.92
CA ASN A 199 -13.42 -19.12 -10.45
C ASN A 199 -14.10 -18.10 -11.37
N GLU A 200 -14.40 -18.51 -12.60
CA GLU A 200 -14.95 -17.66 -13.65
C GLU A 200 -16.44 -17.96 -13.85
N GLU A 201 -17.30 -16.98 -13.56
CA GLU A 201 -18.75 -17.05 -13.74
C GLU A 201 -19.22 -15.81 -14.50
N ASP A 202 -19.91 -16.00 -15.63
CA ASP A 202 -20.56 -14.95 -16.42
C ASP A 202 -19.70 -13.68 -16.65
N LYS A 203 -18.46 -13.87 -17.14
CA LYS A 203 -17.44 -12.83 -17.41
C LYS A 203 -16.82 -12.17 -16.19
N ILE A 204 -17.23 -12.56 -14.98
CA ILE A 204 -16.63 -12.12 -13.73
C ILE A 204 -15.75 -13.26 -13.21
N THR A 205 -14.47 -12.98 -13.04
CA THR A 205 -13.56 -13.86 -12.32
C THR A 205 -13.52 -13.48 -10.85
N SER A 206 -13.81 -14.43 -9.98
CA SER A 206 -13.64 -14.30 -8.54
C SER A 206 -12.32 -14.91 -8.10
N LEU A 207 -11.60 -14.20 -7.23
CA LEU A 207 -10.42 -14.74 -6.55
C LEU A 207 -10.91 -15.52 -5.32
N GLU A 208 -10.73 -16.84 -5.34
CA GLU A 208 -11.18 -17.70 -4.25
C GLU A 208 -10.17 -17.76 -3.12
N SER A 209 -8.90 -17.98 -3.48
CA SER A 209 -7.82 -18.09 -2.52
C SER A 209 -6.47 -17.72 -3.14
N ILE A 210 -5.57 -17.34 -2.25
CA ILE A 210 -4.17 -17.04 -2.55
C ILE A 210 -3.32 -18.10 -1.83
N ASP A 211 -2.44 -18.79 -2.56
CA ASP A 211 -1.48 -19.68 -1.91
C ASP A 211 -0.47 -18.85 -1.12
N VAL A 212 -0.50 -19.04 0.20
CA VAL A 212 0.27 -18.23 1.16
C VAL A 212 1.76 -18.39 0.91
N LYS A 213 2.23 -19.63 0.68
CA LYS A 213 3.66 -19.94 0.61
C LYS A 213 4.32 -19.36 -0.64
N SER A 214 3.76 -19.65 -1.82
CA SER A 214 4.31 -19.15 -3.10
C SER A 214 4.30 -17.63 -3.15
N THR A 215 3.18 -17.02 -2.75
CA THR A 215 2.98 -15.57 -2.83
C THR A 215 3.84 -14.81 -1.83
N ALA A 216 3.99 -15.32 -0.60
CA ALA A 216 4.86 -14.69 0.40
C ALA A 216 6.34 -14.77 0.01
N LEU A 217 6.79 -15.89 -0.58
CA LEU A 217 8.18 -16.05 -0.97
C LEU A 217 8.55 -15.13 -2.14
N ILE A 218 7.73 -15.10 -3.21
CA ILE A 218 8.01 -14.23 -4.36
C ILE A 218 7.99 -12.75 -3.95
N TYR A 219 7.01 -12.33 -3.13
CA TYR A 219 6.94 -10.97 -2.64
C TYR A 219 8.13 -10.65 -1.72
N GLY A 220 8.54 -11.57 -0.85
CA GLY A 220 9.74 -11.42 -0.02
C GLY A 220 11.01 -11.15 -0.81
N VAL A 221 11.23 -11.87 -1.92
CA VAL A 221 12.39 -11.66 -2.79
C VAL A 221 12.31 -10.30 -3.50
N ILE A 222 11.12 -9.91 -3.96
CA ILE A 222 10.90 -8.58 -4.55
C ILE A 222 11.19 -7.48 -3.52
N SER A 223 10.64 -7.61 -2.31
CA SER A 223 10.86 -6.66 -1.20
C SER A 223 12.30 -6.61 -0.74
N LEU A 224 13.06 -7.71 -0.82
CA LEU A 224 14.50 -7.71 -0.57
C LEU A 224 15.22 -6.79 -1.56
N ILE A 225 14.92 -6.90 -2.86
CA ILE A 225 15.60 -6.11 -3.89
C ILE A 225 15.20 -4.64 -3.80
N ILE A 226 13.91 -4.36 -3.59
CA ILE A 226 13.44 -2.98 -3.34
C ILE A 226 14.05 -2.41 -2.04
N GLY A 227 14.17 -3.23 -1.00
CA GLY A 227 14.83 -2.89 0.26
C GLY A 227 16.31 -2.56 0.05
N LEU A 228 17.02 -3.31 -0.79
CA LEU A 228 18.41 -3.04 -1.16
C LEU A 228 18.55 -1.70 -1.89
N VAL A 229 17.71 -1.46 -2.91
CA VAL A 229 17.70 -0.19 -3.67
C VAL A 229 17.43 0.99 -2.72
N THR A 230 16.41 0.86 -1.87
CA THR A 230 16.07 1.89 -0.87
C THR A 230 17.21 2.10 0.11
N GLY A 231 17.81 1.03 0.61
CA GLY A 231 18.93 1.07 1.55
C GLY A 231 20.17 1.76 0.97
N ILE A 232 20.48 1.55 -0.31
CA ILE A 232 21.57 2.25 -1.00
C ILE A 232 21.26 3.75 -1.09
N ILE A 233 20.06 4.13 -1.54
CA ILE A 233 19.65 5.54 -1.64
C ILE A 233 19.76 6.22 -0.27
N THR A 234 19.19 5.60 0.77
CA THR A 234 19.23 6.15 2.13
C THR A 234 20.65 6.20 2.69
N ALA A 235 21.51 5.21 2.41
CA ALA A 235 22.90 5.22 2.84
C ALA A 235 23.69 6.38 2.22
N VAL A 236 23.46 6.69 0.93
CA VAL A 236 24.09 7.84 0.27
C VAL A 236 23.64 9.17 0.89
N ILE A 237 22.35 9.31 1.19
CA ILE A 237 21.79 10.55 1.77
C ILE A 237 22.25 10.75 3.22
N SER A 238 22.20 9.68 4.02
CA SER A 238 22.46 9.74 5.47
C SER A 238 23.92 9.53 5.86
N GLY A 239 24.76 9.04 4.94
CA GLY A 239 26.15 8.64 5.20
C GLY A 239 26.31 7.33 5.99
N SER A 240 25.22 6.63 6.33
CA SER A 240 25.27 5.39 7.12
C SER A 240 25.05 4.14 6.26
N TYR A 241 26.11 3.36 6.08
CA TYR A 241 26.06 2.09 5.34
C TYR A 241 25.24 1.01 6.06
N LEU A 242 24.96 1.16 7.37
CA LEU A 242 24.08 0.25 8.11
C LEU A 242 22.66 0.24 7.54
N ASN A 243 22.24 1.33 6.89
CA ASN A 243 20.94 1.40 6.23
C ASN A 243 20.80 0.36 5.11
N ILE A 244 21.88 0.02 4.39
CA ILE A 244 21.83 -1.00 3.34
C ILE A 244 21.37 -2.33 3.93
N VAL A 245 22.00 -2.76 5.02
CA VAL A 245 21.65 -4.01 5.70
C VAL A 245 20.26 -3.92 6.32
N ALA A 246 19.97 -2.83 7.03
CA ALA A 246 18.69 -2.66 7.73
C ALA A 246 17.49 -2.71 6.77
N TYR A 247 17.52 -1.95 5.67
CA TYR A 247 16.43 -1.93 4.69
C TYR A 247 16.33 -3.24 3.88
N THR A 248 17.46 -3.89 3.57
CA THR A 248 17.44 -5.17 2.85
C THR A 248 16.82 -6.29 3.71
N VAL A 249 17.26 -6.41 4.97
CA VAL A 249 16.79 -7.44 5.89
C VAL A 249 15.33 -7.20 6.29
N SER A 250 14.97 -5.95 6.62
CA SER A 250 13.58 -5.60 6.92
C SER A 250 12.67 -5.76 5.70
N GLY A 251 13.17 -5.45 4.49
CA GLY A 251 12.45 -5.69 3.24
C GLY A 251 12.14 -7.17 3.03
N LEU A 252 13.12 -8.07 3.20
CA LEU A 252 12.90 -9.51 3.08
C LEU A 252 11.91 -10.04 4.13
N ILE A 253 12.24 -9.84 5.42
CA ILE A 253 11.47 -10.41 6.52
C ILE A 253 10.07 -9.79 6.57
N GLY A 254 10.00 -8.47 6.47
CA GLY A 254 8.75 -7.72 6.43
C GLY A 254 7.90 -8.09 5.22
N GLY A 255 8.50 -8.20 4.04
CA GLY A 255 7.80 -8.61 2.82
C GLY A 255 7.15 -9.99 2.95
N ILE A 256 7.90 -10.98 3.44
CA ILE A 256 7.37 -12.34 3.66
C ILE A 256 6.22 -12.31 4.67
N ILE A 257 6.42 -11.68 5.84
CA ILE A 257 5.41 -11.66 6.91
C ILE A 257 4.15 -10.93 6.45
N VAL A 258 4.30 -9.74 5.87
CA VAL A 258 3.16 -8.91 5.44
C VAL A 258 2.38 -9.63 4.36
N MET A 259 3.03 -10.17 3.33
CA MET A 259 2.32 -10.84 2.25
C MET A 259 1.69 -12.17 2.68
N ALA A 260 2.35 -12.92 3.58
CA ALA A 260 1.75 -14.11 4.16
C ALA A 260 0.48 -13.77 4.95
N LEU A 261 0.51 -12.73 5.78
CA LEU A 261 -0.64 -12.27 6.53
C LEU A 261 -1.76 -11.76 5.62
N ILE A 262 -1.42 -11.01 4.55
CA ILE A 262 -2.41 -10.58 3.54
C ILE A 262 -3.10 -11.81 2.93
N ALA A 263 -2.36 -12.82 2.51
CA ALA A 263 -2.94 -14.04 1.92
C ALA A 263 -3.80 -14.82 2.93
N ILE A 264 -3.34 -14.97 4.18
CA ILE A 264 -4.09 -15.64 5.25
C ILE A 264 -5.40 -14.89 5.56
N PHE A 265 -5.33 -13.58 5.75
CA PHE A 265 -6.49 -12.75 6.05
C PHE A 265 -7.45 -12.70 4.88
N TYR A 266 -6.95 -12.62 3.65
CA TYR A 266 -7.77 -12.70 2.46
C TYR A 266 -8.55 -14.01 2.41
N ASN A 267 -7.87 -15.16 2.54
CA ASN A 267 -8.51 -16.48 2.49
C ASN A 267 -9.55 -16.65 3.60
N PHE A 268 -9.28 -16.13 4.81
CA PHE A 268 -10.22 -16.18 5.92
C PHE A 268 -11.45 -15.28 5.72
N LEU A 269 -11.25 -14.10 5.13
CA LEU A 269 -12.31 -13.11 4.94
C LEU A 269 -13.12 -13.35 3.66
N SER A 270 -12.54 -13.97 2.62
CA SER A 270 -13.22 -14.21 1.35
C SER A 270 -14.46 -15.10 1.51
N GLU A 271 -14.43 -16.02 2.48
CA GLU A 271 -15.55 -16.88 2.85
C GLU A 271 -16.67 -16.13 3.61
N LYS A 272 -16.35 -15.00 4.26
CA LYS A 272 -17.26 -14.29 5.18
C LYS A 272 -17.80 -12.97 4.63
N LEU A 273 -16.95 -12.19 3.99
CA LEU A 273 -17.24 -10.85 3.48
C LEU A 273 -17.50 -10.85 1.97
N GLY A 274 -17.29 -11.99 1.31
CA GLY A 274 -17.35 -12.14 -0.14
C GLY A 274 -15.98 -12.08 -0.79
N LYS A 275 -15.90 -12.65 -1.99
CA LYS A 275 -14.68 -12.76 -2.81
C LYS A 275 -14.41 -11.47 -3.58
N LEU A 276 -13.14 -11.20 -3.85
CA LEU A 276 -12.75 -10.14 -4.79
C LEU A 276 -13.22 -10.53 -6.20
N LYS A 277 -13.96 -9.64 -6.85
CA LYS A 277 -14.49 -9.84 -8.21
C LYS A 277 -13.78 -8.92 -9.19
N ILE A 278 -13.31 -9.50 -10.29
CA ILE A 278 -12.59 -8.81 -11.36
C ILE A 278 -13.07 -9.30 -12.73
N GLU A 279 -13.13 -8.41 -13.71
CA GLU A 279 -13.42 -8.77 -15.10
C GLU A 279 -12.07 -9.07 -15.78
N LEU A 280 -11.77 -10.36 -15.95
CA LEU A 280 -10.64 -10.82 -16.73
C LEU A 280 -11.12 -11.27 -18.11
N VAL A 281 -10.52 -10.74 -19.17
CA VAL A 281 -10.87 -11.10 -20.55
C VAL A 281 -9.67 -11.76 -21.22
N ASN A 282 -9.90 -12.86 -21.93
CA ASN A 282 -8.85 -13.50 -22.72
C ASN A 282 -8.49 -12.60 -23.92
N GLU A 283 -7.20 -12.43 -24.20
CA GLU A 283 -6.72 -11.88 -25.48
C GLU A 283 -6.73 -12.94 -26.59
#